data_AF-A0A2V8QYD4-F1
#
_entry.id   AF-A0A2V8QYD4-F1
#
_cell.length_a   1.000
_cell.length_b   1.000
_cell.length_c   1.000
_cell.angle_alpha   90.00
_cell.angle_beta   90.00
_cell.angle_gamma   90.00
#
_symmetry.space_group_name_H-M   'P 1'
#
loop_
_entity.id
_entity.type
_entity.pdbx_description
1 polymer ?
#
loop_
_entity_poly.entity_id
_entity_poly.type
_entity_poly.pdbx_seq_one_letter_code
_entity_poly.pdbx_strand_id
1 'polypeptide(L)' 'GVYRFVIEQGDFINRPSRIGLEVKGEPGKVEEVRVSGTSVVVARGVLEF' A
#
# COMPACT_ATOMS: atom_id res chain seq x y z
N GLY A 1 12.35 -11.21 12.70
CA GLY A 1 11.25 -10.47 13.35
C GLY A 1 10.17 -10.09 12.34
N VAL A 2 9.07 -9.50 12.80
CA VAL A 2 8.04 -8.88 11.95
C VAL A 2 8.06 -7.38 12.21
N TYR A 3 8.27 -6.60 11.16
CA TYR A 3 8.37 -5.14 11.21
C TYR A 3 7.20 -4.52 10.45
N ARG A 4 6.57 -3.49 11.02
CA ARG A 4 5.38 -2.85 10.43
C ARG A 4 5.62 -1.36 10.24
N PHE A 5 5.25 -0.87 9.08
CA PHE A 5 5.37 0.53 8.69
C PHE A 5 4.05 1.03 8.07
N VAL A 6 3.81 2.33 8.21
CA VAL A 6 2.83 3.07 7.42
C VAL A 6 3.61 4.03 6.54
N ILE A 7 3.42 3.93 5.24
CA ILE A 7 4.02 4.82 4.24
C ILE A 7 2.97 5.84 3.83
N GLU A 8 3.29 7.13 3.95
CA GLU A 8 2.47 8.24 3.48
C GLU A 8 3.06 8.81 2.17
N GLN A 9 2.23 9.02 1.15
CA GLN A 9 2.66 9.53 -0.15
C GLN A 9 1.53 10.30 -0.85
N GLY A 10 1.90 11.20 -1.78
CA GLY A 10 0.98 11.79 -2.76
C GLY A 10 0.43 13.15 -2.36
N ASP A 11 0.85 13.69 -1.22
CA ASP A 11 0.39 14.98 -0.71
C ASP A 11 0.68 16.13 -1.69
N PHE A 12 1.88 16.18 -2.27
CA PHE A 12 2.30 17.22 -3.22
C PHE A 12 1.48 17.26 -4.52
N ILE A 13 0.76 16.19 -4.84
CA ILE A 13 -0.11 16.11 -6.03
C ILE A 13 -1.60 16.06 -5.65
N ASN A 14 -1.93 16.42 -4.40
CA ASN A 14 -3.29 16.38 -3.86
C ASN A 14 -3.96 15.00 -3.97
N ARG A 15 -3.17 13.93 -3.86
CA ARG A 15 -3.66 12.54 -3.81
C ARG A 15 -3.07 11.79 -2.61
N PRO A 16 -3.36 12.25 -1.38
CA PRO A 16 -2.84 11.64 -0.17
C PRO A 16 -3.24 10.17 -0.10
N SER A 17 -2.26 9.31 0.15
CA SER A 17 -2.41 7.85 0.19
C SER A 17 -1.61 7.27 1.35
N ARG A 18 -2.13 6.19 1.94
CA ARG A 18 -1.46 5.43 2.99
C ARG A 18 -1.30 3.98 2.58
N ILE A 19 -0.10 3.44 2.74
CA ILE A 19 0.25 2.06 2.41
C ILE A 19 0.77 1.38 3.68
N GLY A 20 0.16 0.26 4.05
CA GLY A 20 0.65 -0.59 5.12
C GLY A 20 1.70 -1.56 4.58
N LEU A 21 2.88 -1.59 5.22
CA LEU A 21 3.98 -2.49 4.89
C LEU A 21 4.29 -3.39 6.09
N GLU A 22 4.28 -4.69 5.89
CA GLU A 22 4.77 -5.67 6.85
C GLU A 22 5.94 -6.45 6.25
N VAL A 23 7.07 -6.48 6.94
CA VAL A 23 8.29 -7.18 6.52
C VAL A 23 8.61 -8.26 7.55
N LYS A 24 8.67 -9.51 7.09
CA LYS A 24 9.07 -10.66 7.89
C LYS A 24 10.47 -11.10 7.48
N GLY A 25 11.34 -11.29 8.46
CA GLY A 25 12.70 -11.77 8.26
C GLY A 25 13.68 -11.08 9.20
N GLU A 26 14.95 -11.06 8.81
CA GLU A 26 16.06 -10.49 9.56
C GLU A 26 16.90 -9.56 8.67
N PRO A 27 17.71 -8.64 9.25
CA PRO A 27 18.59 -7.81 8.45
C PRO A 27 19.46 -8.66 7.51
N GLY A 28 19.42 -8.34 6.21
CA GLY A 28 20.16 -9.08 5.17
C GLY A 28 19.44 -10.32 4.62
N LYS A 29 18.30 -10.74 5.20
CA LYS A 29 17.50 -11.87 4.72
C LYS A 29 16.00 -11.63 4.95
N VAL A 30 15.36 -11.06 3.95
CA VAL A 30 13.91 -10.87 3.93
C VAL A 30 13.24 -12.16 3.46
N GLU A 31 12.24 -12.63 4.20
CA GLU A 31 11.49 -13.84 3.86
C GLU A 31 10.19 -13.50 3.13
N GLU A 32 9.48 -12.48 3.61
CA GLU A 32 8.19 -12.07 3.06
C GLU A 32 8.01 -10.56 3.23
N VAL A 33 7.39 -9.94 2.22
CA VAL A 33 6.91 -8.56 2.28
C VAL A 33 5.44 -8.55 1.92
N ARG A 34 4.60 -8.00 2.79
CA ARG A 34 3.18 -7.78 2.54
C ARG A 34 2.90 -6.30 2.40
N VAL A 35 2.28 -5.95 1.28
CA VAL A 35 1.79 -4.60 0.99
C VAL A 35 0.26 -4.60 1.13
N SER A 36 -0.28 -3.58 1.80
CA SER A 36 -1.71 -3.46 2.07
C SER A 36 -2.17 -2.01 1.96
N GLY A 37 -3.45 -1.82 1.69
CA GLY A 37 -4.09 -0.52 1.61
C GLY A 37 -5.60 -0.68 1.52
N THR A 38 -6.34 0.30 2.04
CA THR A 38 -7.79 0.37 1.85
C THR A 38 -8.09 0.93 0.47
N SER A 39 -9.20 0.48 -0.12
CA SER A 39 -9.68 1.00 -1.40
C SER A 39 -11.15 1.39 -1.29
N VAL A 40 -11.57 2.34 -2.12
CA VAL A 40 -12.95 2.78 -2.23
C VAL A 40 -13.34 2.83 -3.69
N VAL A 41 -14.53 2.31 -4.01
CA VAL A 41 -15.11 2.42 -5.35
C VAL A 41 -15.64 3.85 -5.51
N VAL A 42 -15.07 4.61 -6.45
CA VAL A 42 -15.49 6.01 -6.71
C VAL A 42 -16.48 6.14 -7.86
N ALA A 43 -16.47 5.19 -8.79
CA ALA A 43 -17.38 5.13 -9.91
C ALA A 43 -17.58 3.68 -10.36
N ARG A 44 -18.75 3.39 -10.93
CA ARG A 44 -19.06 2.10 -11.57
C ARG A 44 -19.87 2.39 -12.83
N GLY A 45 -19.53 1.70 -13.91
CA GLY A 45 -20.21 1.84 -15.19
C GLY A 45 -19.72 0.79 -16.18
N VAL A 46 -20.24 0.87 -17.41
CA VAL A 46 -19.87 0.02 -18.54
C VAL A 46 -19.23 0.91 -19.61
N LEU A 47 -18.15 0.42 -20.22
CA LEU A 47 -17.54 1.05 -21.40
C LEU A 47 -18.11 0.37 -22.65
N GLU A 48 -18.82 1.12 -23.49
CA GLU A 48 -19.34 0.67 -24.79
C GLU A 48 -18.56 1.35 -25.92
N PHE A 49 -18.34 0.64 -27.03
CA PHE A 49 -17.55 1.07 -28.20
C PHE A 49 -18.41 1.10 -29.45
#